data_AF-R2SZH5-F1
#
_entry.id   AF-R2SZH5-F1
#
_cell.length_a   1.000
_cell.length_b   1.000
_cell.length_c   1.000
_cell.angle_alpha   90.00
_cell.angle_beta   90.00
_cell.angle_gamma   90.00
#
_symmetry.space_group_name_H-M   'P 1'
#
loop_
_entity.id
_entity.type
_entity.pdbx_description
1 polymer ?
#
loop_
_entity_poly.entity_id
_entity_poly.type
_entity_poly.pdbx_seq_one_letter_code
_entity_poly.pdbx_strand_id
1 'polypeptide(L)'
;MADIVQLEEKGNLLYPKTHTSAIDGFDETVVKKTGNEDIAGVKNFKDGIQVNNREIVNKTYFKEITNADRTGNAASFGNLYGNIYRVGNLVKLQLRINLISNNNDGQMIYKLPKGYKMIDQHAENFYITPCSCIMWNTVSRSKLWGFVEWNKGDSGLRFFTGDVNTGNSYVEATWITNDPYPIDDKFV
;
A
#
# COMPACT_ATOMS: atom_id res chain seq x y z
N MET A 1 -25.73 -6.50 -47.45
CA MET A 1 -24.86 -5.31 -47.41
C MET A 1 -25.77 -4.15 -47.03
N ALA A 2 -25.38 -3.30 -46.08
CA ALA A 2 -26.16 -2.09 -45.81
C ALA A 2 -25.78 -1.05 -46.88
N ASP A 3 -26.77 -0.56 -47.62
CA ASP A 3 -26.57 0.52 -48.60
C ASP A 3 -26.19 1.79 -47.84
N ILE A 4 -24.99 2.31 -48.10
CA ILE A 4 -24.58 3.63 -47.67
C ILE A 4 -25.15 4.61 -48.69
N VAL A 5 -26.26 5.25 -48.35
CA VAL A 5 -26.86 6.30 -49.19
C VAL A 5 -26.15 7.61 -48.90
N GLN A 6 -25.37 8.11 -49.86
CA GLN A 6 -24.74 9.42 -49.83
C GLN A 6 -25.68 10.45 -50.48
N LEU A 7 -26.02 11.52 -49.76
CA LEU A 7 -26.92 12.56 -50.28
C LEU A 7 -26.16 13.51 -51.21
N GLU A 8 -26.63 13.64 -52.44
CA GLU A 8 -26.14 14.61 -53.42
C GLU A 8 -27.27 15.56 -53.82
N GLU A 9 -27.01 16.86 -53.88
CA GLU A 9 -27.91 17.83 -54.51
C GLU A 9 -27.15 18.55 -55.62
N LYS A 10 -27.70 18.49 -56.84
CA LYS A 10 -27.12 19.11 -58.05
C LYS A 10 -25.66 18.69 -58.32
N GLY A 11 -25.31 17.44 -58.01
CA GLY A 11 -23.96 16.89 -58.25
C GLY A 11 -22.89 17.33 -57.25
N ASN A 12 -23.29 18.03 -56.17
CA ASN A 12 -22.40 18.37 -55.07
C ASN A 12 -22.74 17.50 -53.84
N LEU A 13 -21.70 16.96 -53.21
CA LEU A 13 -21.83 16.20 -51.96
C LEU A 13 -22.39 17.12 -50.88
N LEU A 14 -23.59 16.82 -50.38
CA LEU A 14 -24.15 17.52 -49.23
C LEU A 14 -23.54 16.92 -47.97
N TYR A 15 -22.80 17.76 -47.25
CA TYR A 15 -22.14 17.44 -45.99
C TYR A 15 -21.07 16.34 -46.14
N PRO A 16 -19.85 16.68 -46.60
CA PRO A 16 -18.67 15.92 -46.24
C PRO A 16 -18.40 16.11 -44.74
N LYS A 17 -19.30 15.59 -43.92
CA LYS A 17 -19.10 15.44 -42.49
C LYS A 17 -18.07 14.33 -42.34
N THR A 18 -16.97 14.61 -41.64
CA THR A 18 -16.11 13.52 -41.15
C THR A 18 -17.01 12.56 -40.38
N HIS A 19 -16.79 11.25 -40.50
CA HIS A 19 -17.69 10.22 -39.95
C HIS A 19 -18.14 10.48 -38.50
N THR A 20 -17.31 11.14 -37.70
CA THR A 20 -17.61 11.57 -36.31
C THR A 20 -18.67 12.69 -36.21
N SER A 21 -18.68 13.67 -37.12
CA SER A 21 -19.62 14.81 -37.12
C SER A 21 -21.02 14.46 -37.67
N ALA A 22 -21.18 13.23 -38.16
CA ALA A 22 -22.44 12.67 -38.64
C ALA A 22 -23.20 11.85 -37.58
N ILE A 23 -22.61 11.66 -36.39
CA ILE A 23 -23.24 10.91 -35.29
C ILE A 23 -23.92 11.91 -34.35
N ASP A 24 -25.25 11.90 -34.32
CA ASP A 24 -26.03 12.71 -33.39
C ASP A 24 -25.74 12.28 -31.94
N GLY A 25 -25.55 13.26 -31.04
CA GLY A 25 -25.27 13.00 -29.62
C GLY A 25 -23.91 12.31 -29.37
N PHE A 26 -22.96 12.37 -30.31
CA PHE A 26 -21.64 11.75 -30.15
C PHE A 26 -20.97 12.17 -28.84
N ASP A 27 -20.96 13.46 -28.54
CA ASP A 27 -20.33 14.02 -27.34
C ASP A 27 -21.01 13.61 -26.02
N GLU A 28 -22.25 13.11 -26.07
CA GLU A 28 -23.01 12.64 -24.89
C GLU A 28 -22.84 11.12 -24.67
N THR A 29 -22.32 10.39 -25.66
CA THR A 29 -22.30 8.91 -25.67
C THR A 29 -20.89 8.32 -25.56
N VAL A 30 -19.84 9.11 -25.78
CA VAL A 30 -18.44 8.65 -25.74
C VAL A 30 -17.64 9.37 -24.65
N VAL A 31 -16.57 8.72 -24.19
CA VAL A 31 -15.56 9.34 -23.32
C VAL A 31 -14.41 9.85 -24.20
N LYS A 32 -13.97 11.08 -23.95
CA LYS A 32 -12.93 11.76 -24.73
C LYS A 32 -11.55 11.55 -24.10
N LYS A 33 -10.51 11.78 -24.91
CA LYS A 33 -9.11 11.67 -24.45
C LYS A 33 -8.63 12.92 -23.68
N THR A 34 -9.41 13.99 -23.69
CA THR A 34 -9.06 15.31 -23.14
C THR A 34 -10.32 16.03 -22.67
N GLY A 35 -10.17 16.95 -21.72
CA GLY A 35 -11.29 17.68 -21.13
C GLY A 35 -11.83 16.98 -19.88
N ASN A 36 -12.68 17.69 -19.15
CA ASN A 36 -13.31 17.17 -17.93
C ASN A 36 -14.66 16.56 -18.29
N GLU A 37 -14.93 15.35 -17.81
CA GLU A 37 -16.16 14.60 -18.07
C GLU A 37 -16.61 13.85 -16.81
N ASP A 38 -17.92 13.78 -16.59
CA ASP A 38 -18.52 12.90 -15.57
C ASP A 38 -18.97 11.59 -16.24
N ILE A 39 -18.60 10.44 -15.67
CA ILE A 39 -18.85 9.13 -16.27
C ILE A 39 -19.69 8.26 -15.32
N ALA A 40 -20.91 7.89 -15.74
CA ALA A 40 -21.83 7.06 -14.96
C ALA A 40 -21.72 5.55 -15.25
N GLY A 41 -22.15 4.73 -14.28
CA GLY A 41 -22.22 3.26 -14.37
C GLY A 41 -20.94 2.52 -14.01
N VAL A 42 -21.00 1.18 -13.93
CA VAL A 42 -19.85 0.33 -13.58
C VAL A 42 -18.89 0.22 -14.77
N LYS A 43 -17.61 0.54 -14.54
CA LYS A 43 -16.53 0.42 -15.55
C LYS A 43 -15.56 -0.68 -15.14
N ASN A 44 -15.41 -1.69 -15.99
CA ASN A 44 -14.49 -2.79 -15.78
C ASN A 44 -13.29 -2.63 -16.72
N PHE A 45 -12.09 -2.46 -16.16
CA PHE A 45 -10.84 -2.31 -16.92
C PHE A 45 -10.06 -3.63 -16.90
N LYS A 46 -10.00 -4.32 -18.04
CA LYS A 46 -9.38 -5.66 -18.14
C LYS A 46 -7.88 -5.65 -17.88
N ASP A 47 -7.22 -4.59 -18.33
CA ASP A 47 -5.76 -4.45 -18.28
C ASP A 47 -5.28 -3.51 -17.15
N GLY A 48 -6.19 -3.14 -16.23
CA GLY A 48 -5.91 -2.22 -15.12
C GLY A 48 -6.10 -0.74 -15.46
N ILE A 49 -5.86 0.13 -14.49
CA ILE A 49 -5.97 1.60 -14.60
C ILE A 49 -4.61 2.20 -14.30
N GLN A 50 -4.22 3.23 -15.07
CA GLN A 50 -3.06 4.05 -14.77
C GLN A 50 -3.46 5.50 -14.50
N VAL A 51 -2.80 6.14 -13.53
CA VAL A 51 -2.86 7.59 -13.30
C VAL A 51 -1.45 8.14 -13.41
N ASN A 52 -1.26 9.14 -14.27
CA ASN A 52 0.05 9.75 -14.55
C ASN A 52 1.13 8.70 -14.89
N ASN A 53 0.80 7.74 -15.76
CA ASN A 53 1.65 6.61 -16.17
C ASN A 53 2.09 5.68 -15.03
N ARG A 54 1.31 5.61 -13.94
CA ARG A 54 1.54 4.68 -12.83
C ARG A 54 0.31 3.80 -12.63
N GLU A 55 0.50 2.49 -12.57
CA GLU A 55 -0.57 1.55 -12.29
C GLU A 55 -1.20 1.81 -10.92
N ILE A 56 -2.54 1.86 -10.88
CA ILE A 56 -3.28 1.78 -9.62
C ILE A 56 -3.44 0.32 -9.29
N VAL A 57 -2.67 -0.15 -8.32
CA VAL A 57 -2.84 -1.50 -7.77
C VAL A 57 -3.71 -1.41 -6.53
N ASN A 58 -4.94 -1.90 -6.63
CA ASN A 58 -5.83 -2.09 -5.49
C ASN A 58 -5.84 -3.55 -5.02
N LYS A 59 -4.67 -4.20 -5.08
CA LYS A 59 -4.49 -5.57 -4.58
C LYS A 59 -3.98 -5.52 -3.16
N THR A 60 -4.52 -6.38 -2.32
CA THR A 60 -4.03 -6.60 -0.96
C THR A 60 -3.05 -7.76 -0.97
N TYR A 61 -1.83 -7.49 -0.53
CA TYR A 61 -0.80 -8.50 -0.29
C TYR A 61 -0.68 -8.73 1.20
N PHE A 62 -0.66 -9.99 1.62
CA PHE A 62 -0.68 -10.36 3.04
C PHE A 62 0.42 -11.34 3.37
N LYS A 63 1.17 -11.05 4.43
CA LYS A 63 2.17 -11.93 5.02
C LYS A 63 1.95 -12.07 6.52
N GLU A 64 1.80 -13.31 6.97
CA GLU A 64 1.80 -13.65 8.38
C GLU A 64 3.22 -13.56 8.95
N ILE A 65 3.33 -13.04 10.17
CA ILE A 65 4.57 -12.93 10.93
C ILE A 65 4.50 -13.91 12.09
N THR A 66 5.55 -14.73 12.20
CA THR A 66 5.68 -15.76 13.23
C THR A 66 6.99 -15.59 14.00
N ASN A 67 7.22 -16.45 14.99
CA ASN A 67 8.50 -16.46 15.72
C ASN A 67 9.71 -16.74 14.82
N ALA A 68 9.53 -17.38 13.65
CA ALA A 68 10.60 -17.63 12.71
C ALA A 68 11.14 -16.34 12.07
N ASP A 69 10.33 -15.29 12.00
CA ASP A 69 10.68 -14.00 11.41
C ASP A 69 11.35 -13.04 12.42
N ARG A 70 11.44 -13.44 13.70
CA ARG A 70 12.03 -12.63 14.76
C ARG A 70 13.55 -12.53 14.57
N THR A 71 14.08 -11.31 14.60
CA THR A 71 15.51 -11.03 14.50
C THR A 71 16.17 -10.57 15.81
N GLY A 72 15.38 -10.23 16.83
CA GLY A 72 15.85 -9.74 18.13
C GLY A 72 16.19 -10.85 19.15
N ASN A 73 16.75 -10.46 20.29
CA ASN A 73 17.15 -11.39 21.35
C ASN A 73 15.92 -12.11 21.94
N ALA A 74 15.90 -13.44 21.80
CA ALA A 74 14.84 -14.30 22.31
C ALA A 74 14.64 -14.21 23.83
N ALA A 75 15.68 -13.85 24.59
CA ALA A 75 15.61 -13.68 26.04
C ALA A 75 14.81 -12.44 26.47
N SER A 76 14.67 -11.45 25.59
CA SER A 76 13.86 -10.24 25.83
C SER A 76 12.51 -10.31 25.12
N PHE A 77 12.47 -10.91 23.93
CA PHE A 77 11.29 -10.94 23.07
C PHE A 77 10.83 -12.37 22.82
N GLY A 78 10.04 -12.95 23.74
CA GLY A 78 9.66 -14.36 23.72
C GLY A 78 8.87 -14.82 22.51
N ASN A 79 7.76 -14.13 22.24
CA ASN A 79 6.90 -14.43 21.09
C ASN A 79 6.67 -13.19 20.22
N LEU A 80 6.67 -13.41 18.91
CA LEU A 80 6.38 -12.42 17.88
C LEU A 80 5.33 -13.02 16.93
N TYR A 81 4.16 -12.42 16.90
CA TYR A 81 3.08 -12.85 16.01
C TYR A 81 2.34 -11.65 15.46
N GLY A 82 1.89 -11.72 14.22
CA GLY A 82 1.06 -10.68 13.64
C GLY A 82 1.07 -10.74 12.14
N ASN A 83 0.81 -9.61 11.49
CA ASN A 83 0.68 -9.54 10.05
C ASN A 83 1.32 -8.25 9.52
N ILE A 84 1.83 -8.33 8.31
CA ILE A 84 2.12 -7.19 7.47
C ILE A 84 1.31 -7.31 6.18
N TYR A 85 0.62 -6.24 5.82
CA TYR A 85 -0.14 -6.19 4.58
C TYR A 85 0.09 -4.90 3.83
N ARG A 86 -0.06 -4.98 2.52
CA ARG A 86 0.14 -3.88 1.58
C ARG A 86 -1.09 -3.75 0.69
N VAL A 87 -1.61 -2.53 0.59
CA VAL A 87 -2.68 -2.16 -0.34
C VAL A 87 -2.15 -1.02 -1.21
N GLY A 88 -1.87 -1.29 -2.49
CA GLY A 88 -1.21 -0.33 -3.36
C GLY A 88 0.17 0.04 -2.83
N ASN A 89 0.37 1.32 -2.47
CA ASN A 89 1.62 1.81 -1.87
C ASN A 89 1.55 1.99 -0.36
N LEU A 90 0.41 1.69 0.27
CA LEU A 90 0.25 1.75 1.71
C LEU A 90 0.61 0.40 2.32
N VAL A 91 1.50 0.40 3.32
CA VAL A 91 1.85 -0.78 4.11
C VAL A 91 1.38 -0.57 5.54
N LYS A 92 0.79 -1.60 6.12
CA LYS A 92 0.43 -1.64 7.54
C LYS A 92 1.03 -2.87 8.21
N LEU A 93 1.67 -2.63 9.35
CA LEU A 93 2.22 -3.63 10.25
C LEU A 93 1.35 -3.70 11.50
N GLN A 94 1.04 -4.91 11.94
CA GLN A 94 0.38 -5.17 13.21
C GLN A 94 1.04 -6.36 13.89
N LEU A 95 1.56 -6.16 15.08
CA LEU A 95 2.33 -7.16 15.81
C LEU A 95 1.90 -7.26 17.27
N ARG A 96 1.81 -8.49 17.76
CA ARG A 96 1.89 -8.83 19.18
C ARG A 96 3.33 -9.21 19.49
N ILE A 97 3.86 -8.62 20.54
CA ILE A 97 5.18 -8.90 21.10
C ILE A 97 4.99 -9.36 22.54
N ASN A 98 5.49 -10.54 22.88
CA ASN A 98 5.61 -10.98 24.27
C ASN A 98 7.00 -10.63 24.80
N LEU A 99 7.05 -9.79 25.83
CA LEU A 99 8.26 -9.41 26.54
C LEU A 99 8.54 -10.40 27.67
N ILE A 100 9.77 -10.89 27.72
CA ILE A 100 10.29 -11.79 28.78
C ILE A 100 11.22 -11.05 29.73
N SER A 101 11.96 -10.07 29.22
CA SER A 101 12.82 -9.20 30.03
C SER A 101 12.89 -7.81 29.41
N ASN A 102 13.28 -6.82 30.21
CA ASN A 102 13.50 -5.47 29.74
C ASN A 102 14.70 -5.39 28.78
N ASN A 103 14.60 -4.46 27.83
CA ASN A 103 15.62 -4.13 26.85
C ASN A 103 15.48 -2.66 26.45
N ASN A 104 16.31 -1.81 27.08
CA ASN A 104 16.29 -0.36 26.87
C ASN A 104 17.14 0.10 25.68
N ASP A 105 18.04 -0.75 25.18
CA ASP A 105 18.96 -0.38 24.11
C ASP A 105 18.27 -0.31 22.74
N GLY A 106 17.05 -0.84 22.65
CA GLY A 106 16.25 -0.86 21.43
C GLY A 106 16.77 -1.87 20.43
N GLN A 107 16.03 -2.94 20.21
CA GLN A 107 16.45 -3.99 19.28
C GLN A 107 15.58 -4.04 18.04
N MET A 108 16.22 -4.32 16.91
CA MET A 108 15.51 -4.74 15.71
C MET A 108 14.90 -6.11 15.98
N ILE A 109 13.57 -6.18 16.06
CA ILE A 109 12.87 -7.42 16.39
C ILE A 109 12.20 -8.07 15.17
N TYR A 110 12.06 -7.31 14.08
CA TYR A 110 11.50 -7.79 12.82
C TYR A 110 12.09 -7.00 11.64
N LYS A 111 12.70 -7.70 10.67
CA LYS A 111 13.19 -7.07 9.43
C LYS A 111 12.07 -7.04 8.39
N LEU A 112 11.92 -5.91 7.71
CA LEU A 112 10.93 -5.79 6.65
C LEU A 112 11.34 -6.63 5.43
N PRO A 113 10.46 -7.52 4.93
CA PRO A 113 10.71 -8.23 3.69
C PRO A 113 10.67 -7.27 2.50
N LYS A 114 11.33 -7.65 1.40
CA LYS A 114 11.22 -6.94 0.12
C LYS A 114 9.75 -6.92 -0.30
N GLY A 115 9.30 -5.79 -0.81
CA GLY A 115 7.89 -5.56 -1.14
C GLY A 115 7.13 -4.76 -0.10
N TYR A 116 7.75 -4.50 1.05
CA TYR A 116 7.14 -3.78 2.17
C TYR A 116 8.05 -2.68 2.73
N LYS A 117 9.28 -2.49 2.22
CA LYS A 117 10.22 -1.50 2.77
C LYS A 117 9.72 -0.08 2.54
N MET A 118 10.07 0.82 3.44
CA MET A 118 9.66 2.24 3.35
C MET A 118 10.26 2.89 2.09
N ILE A 119 9.54 3.85 1.49
CA ILE A 119 10.02 4.57 0.31
C ILE A 119 11.34 5.29 0.59
N ASP A 120 12.30 5.17 -0.34
CA ASP A 120 13.64 5.75 -0.19
C ASP A 120 13.64 7.28 -0.09
N GLN A 121 12.61 7.98 -0.60
CA GLN A 121 12.51 9.43 -0.48
C GLN A 121 12.32 9.92 0.96
N HIS A 122 11.81 9.08 1.87
CA HIS A 122 11.82 9.42 3.31
C HIS A 122 13.25 9.50 3.86
N ALA A 123 14.21 8.79 3.27
CA ALA A 123 15.59 8.71 3.76
C ALA A 123 16.41 9.99 3.67
N GLU A 124 15.94 11.03 2.98
CA GLU A 124 16.68 12.28 2.87
C GLU A 124 16.58 13.11 4.16
N ASN A 125 15.46 13.05 4.89
CA ASN A 125 15.23 13.83 6.12
C ASN A 125 14.35 13.15 7.19
N PHE A 126 13.79 11.96 6.93
CA PHE A 126 12.80 11.30 7.78
C PHE A 126 13.07 9.79 7.88
N TYR A 127 13.90 9.39 8.85
CA TYR A 127 14.46 8.04 8.91
C TYR A 127 13.55 6.98 9.54
N ILE A 128 12.43 7.38 10.14
CA ILE A 128 11.60 6.50 10.96
C ILE A 128 10.12 6.73 10.73
N THR A 129 9.32 5.66 10.76
CA THR A 129 7.87 5.74 10.99
C THR A 129 7.61 5.38 12.45
N PRO A 130 7.11 6.29 13.29
CA PRO A 130 6.79 5.96 14.68
C PRO A 130 5.67 4.91 14.74
N CYS A 131 5.73 4.04 15.75
CA CYS A 131 4.69 3.07 16.01
C CYS A 131 3.75 3.53 17.13
N SER A 132 2.48 3.17 17.01
CA SER A 132 1.58 3.12 18.16
C SER A 132 1.86 1.85 18.94
N CYS A 133 2.07 1.96 20.25
CA CYS A 133 2.38 0.83 21.12
C CYS A 133 1.42 0.82 22.30
N ILE A 134 0.81 -0.34 22.57
CA ILE A 134 -0.06 -0.54 23.74
C ILE A 134 0.34 -1.81 24.48
N MET A 135 0.12 -1.87 25.79
CA MET A 135 0.18 -3.11 26.55
C MET A 135 -1.22 -3.66 26.79
N TRP A 136 -1.32 -4.98 26.90
CA TRP A 136 -2.56 -5.63 27.32
C TRP A 136 -2.99 -5.24 28.75
N ASN A 137 -2.04 -5.09 29.68
CA ASN A 137 -2.35 -4.78 31.07
C ASN A 137 -2.41 -3.26 31.33
N THR A 138 -3.49 -2.82 31.95
CA THR A 138 -3.86 -1.40 32.10
C THR A 138 -3.15 -0.66 33.24
N VAL A 139 -2.39 -1.36 34.09
CA VAL A 139 -1.80 -0.79 35.33
C VAL A 139 -0.43 -0.16 35.15
N SER A 140 0.23 -0.37 34.02
CA SER A 140 1.48 0.32 33.70
C SER A 140 1.25 1.15 32.44
N ARG A 141 1.28 2.48 32.57
CA ARG A 141 1.28 3.43 31.43
C ARG A 141 2.67 3.43 30.78
N SER A 142 3.07 2.23 30.36
CA SER A 142 4.43 1.85 30.05
C SER A 142 5.06 2.74 29.00
N LYS A 143 6.35 3.08 29.21
CA LYS A 143 7.19 3.84 28.27
C LYS A 143 7.68 2.93 27.13
N LEU A 144 6.77 2.16 26.53
CA LEU A 144 7.06 1.43 25.32
C LEU A 144 7.08 2.39 24.16
N TRP A 145 8.07 2.25 23.30
CA TRP A 145 8.04 2.89 22.00
C TRP A 145 8.69 1.98 20.98
N GLY A 146 8.30 2.19 19.73
CA GLY A 146 8.90 1.52 18.60
C GLY A 146 8.84 2.42 17.39
N PHE A 147 9.68 2.10 16.43
CA PHE A 147 9.63 2.71 15.12
C PHE A 147 10.06 1.71 14.07
N VAL A 148 9.48 1.86 12.88
CA VAL A 148 10.00 1.23 11.68
C VAL A 148 11.12 2.13 11.17
N GLU A 149 12.36 1.67 11.25
CA GLU A 149 13.52 2.43 10.75
C GLU A 149 13.77 2.12 9.27
N TRP A 150 14.13 3.15 8.53
CA TRP A 150 14.79 3.02 7.25
C TRP A 150 16.29 2.97 7.52
N ASN A 151 16.95 1.92 7.03
CA ASN A 151 18.38 1.79 7.20
C ASN A 151 19.00 1.14 5.97
N LYS A 152 19.21 1.90 4.88
CA LYS A 152 19.93 1.52 3.63
C LYS A 152 20.09 0.00 3.39
N GLY A 153 18.97 -0.71 3.26
CA GLY A 153 18.93 -2.16 2.99
C GLY A 153 18.35 -3.05 4.10
N ASP A 154 18.43 -2.63 5.37
CA ASP A 154 18.10 -3.41 6.57
C ASP A 154 16.96 -2.80 7.41
N SER A 155 15.96 -2.22 6.73
CA SER A 155 14.78 -1.61 7.34
C SER A 155 13.96 -2.61 8.15
N GLY A 156 13.38 -2.17 9.26
CA GLY A 156 12.68 -3.07 10.18
C GLY A 156 12.09 -2.37 11.40
N LEU A 157 11.33 -3.12 12.19
CA LEU A 157 10.79 -2.66 13.46
C LEU A 157 11.87 -2.73 14.54
N ARG A 158 12.28 -1.56 15.03
CA ARG A 158 13.01 -1.43 16.29
C ARG A 158 12.03 -1.18 17.43
N PHE A 159 12.20 -1.91 18.52
CA PHE A 159 11.32 -1.84 19.67
C PHE A 159 12.11 -1.69 20.97
N PHE A 160 11.60 -0.87 21.88
CA PHE A 160 12.22 -0.54 23.15
C PHE A 160 11.20 -0.81 24.26
N THR A 161 11.66 -1.45 25.33
CA THR A 161 10.74 -1.87 26.41
C THR A 161 10.55 -0.81 27.48
N GLY A 162 11.45 0.18 27.57
CA GLY A 162 11.47 1.10 28.70
C GLY A 162 11.57 0.33 30.03
N ASP A 163 10.74 0.72 30.99
CA ASP A 163 10.62 0.10 32.31
C ASP A 163 9.79 -1.20 32.34
N VAL A 164 9.32 -1.68 31.18
CA VAL A 164 8.53 -2.91 31.10
C VAL A 164 9.43 -4.14 31.15
N ASN A 165 9.20 -4.98 32.16
CA ASN A 165 9.94 -6.23 32.33
C ASN A 165 9.31 -7.40 31.58
N THR A 166 7.99 -7.54 31.61
CA THR A 166 7.29 -8.69 30.99
C THR A 166 5.91 -8.33 30.48
N GLY A 167 5.36 -9.16 29.59
CA GLY A 167 3.96 -9.12 29.19
C GLY A 167 3.73 -8.91 27.70
N ASN A 168 2.46 -8.91 27.31
CA ASN A 168 2.06 -8.74 25.91
C ASN A 168 1.91 -7.26 25.56
N SER A 169 2.57 -6.87 24.48
CA SER A 169 2.48 -5.57 23.85
C SER A 169 1.97 -5.72 22.43
N TYR A 170 1.27 -4.71 21.93
CA TYR A 170 0.75 -4.64 20.58
C TYR A 170 1.27 -3.38 19.91
N VAL A 171 1.73 -3.54 18.69
CA VAL A 171 2.40 -2.51 17.91
C VAL A 171 1.73 -2.41 16.57
N GLU A 172 1.43 -1.19 16.15
CA GLU A 172 1.07 -0.92 14.76
C GLU A 172 1.83 0.26 14.18
N ALA A 173 2.08 0.20 12.88
CA ALA A 173 2.64 1.28 12.09
C ALA A 173 2.09 1.22 10.67
N THR A 174 2.10 2.37 10.01
CA THR A 174 1.65 2.51 8.62
C THR A 174 2.58 3.47 7.89
N TRP A 175 3.01 3.09 6.70
CA TRP A 175 3.93 3.87 5.88
C TRP A 175 3.68 3.68 4.39
N ILE A 176 4.36 4.48 3.58
CA ILE A 176 4.35 4.38 2.12
C ILE A 176 5.57 3.61 1.63
N THR A 177 5.36 2.74 0.65
CA THR A 177 6.41 1.98 -0.03
C THR A 177 6.45 2.29 -1.52
N ASN A 178 7.66 2.25 -2.09
CA ASN A 178 7.89 2.18 -3.53
C ASN A 178 8.52 0.84 -3.95
N ASP A 179 8.63 -0.13 -3.02
CA ASP A 179 9.18 -1.45 -3.34
C ASP A 179 8.36 -2.11 -4.46
N PRO A 180 8.98 -2.95 -5.32
CA PRO A 180 8.25 -3.84 -6.20
C PRO A 180 7.24 -4.69 -5.43
N TYR A 181 6.12 -5.06 -6.04
CA TYR A 181 5.13 -5.89 -5.35
C TYR A 181 5.72 -7.23 -4.88
N PRO A 182 5.30 -7.76 -3.71
CA PRO A 182 5.70 -9.10 -3.27
C PRO A 182 5.27 -10.16 -4.28
N ILE A 183 6.13 -11.16 -4.54
CA ILE A 183 5.86 -12.23 -5.51
C ILE A 183 5.34 -13.50 -4.83
N ASP A 184 5.74 -13.74 -3.56
CA ASP A 184 5.51 -15.00 -2.84
C ASP A 184 4.45 -14.92 -1.72
N ASP A 185 3.82 -13.75 -1.55
CA ASP A 185 2.83 -13.55 -0.49
C ASP A 185 1.40 -13.77 -0.98
N LYS A 186 0.49 -14.11 -0.05
CA LYS A 186 -0.89 -14.46 -0.39
C LYS A 186 -1.64 -13.21 -0.85
N PHE A 187 -2.35 -13.33 -1.97
CA PHE A 187 -3.39 -12.39 -2.37
C PHE A 187 -4.66 -12.69 -1.57
N VAL A 188 -5.26 -11.63 -1.01
CA VAL A 188 -6.56 -11.69 -0.33
C VAL A 188 -7.55 -10.81 -1.08
#